data_AF-A0A7C6TJD1-F1
#
_entry.id   AF-A0A7C6TJD1-F1
#
_cell.length_a   1.000
_cell.length_b   1.000
_cell.length_c   1.000
_cell.angle_alpha   90.00
_cell.angle_beta   90.00
_cell.angle_gamma   90.00
#
_symmetry.space_group_name_H-M   'P 1'
#
loop_
_entity.id
_entity.type
_entity.pdbx_description
1 polymer ?
#
loop_
_entity_poly.entity_id
_entity_poly.type
_entity_poly.pdbx_seq_one_letter_code
_entity_poly.pdbx_strand_id
1 'polypeptide(L)'
;MHSNARWVQTDCVYRYSRDHGADIHEVDGLPNFKHSFRPRDPSWNQLQLERGIYAPAETRHEDQVRRAVVLLRSSPWKAGSEVTPWRDRFDSPNGEARYFGDNKFGSGDRPEERRGNKLLLDAATQFTSSSRDERSLAPPLAVFIGEAGIIDGRSSPKGFVRFAGIALLESHEVVRQHDNSGRAFDNLAFDLRMCPLDESAGRIDWNWIDDRRDPAIAASVANLRAPFAWRYWVETGELPAS
;
A
#
# COMPACT_ATOMS: atom_id res chain seq x y z
N MET A 1 -13.92 6.94 -24.55
CA MET A 1 -13.65 5.49 -24.54
C MET A 1 -13.53 5.04 -23.10
N HIS A 2 -14.43 4.19 -22.60
CA HIS A 2 -14.24 3.60 -21.28
C HIS A 2 -13.05 2.65 -21.38
N SER A 3 -11.95 2.92 -20.68
CA SER A 3 -10.84 1.97 -20.64
C SER A 3 -11.35 0.67 -20.01
N ASN A 4 -10.96 -0.47 -20.59
CA ASN A 4 -11.21 -1.76 -19.96
C ASN A 4 -10.66 -1.75 -18.52
N ALA A 5 -11.37 -2.43 -17.62
CA ALA A 5 -10.95 -2.57 -16.23
C ALA A 5 -9.55 -3.22 -16.16
N ARG A 6 -8.68 -2.70 -15.30
CA ARG A 6 -7.33 -3.25 -15.05
C ARG A 6 -7.35 -3.97 -13.72
N TRP A 7 -7.79 -5.23 -13.75
CA TRP A 7 -7.91 -6.04 -12.54
C TRP A 7 -6.55 -6.43 -11.97
N VAL A 8 -6.33 -6.15 -10.69
CA VAL A 8 -5.27 -6.77 -9.88
C VAL A 8 -5.91 -7.70 -8.86
N GLN A 9 -5.24 -8.82 -8.58
CA GLN A 9 -5.77 -9.92 -7.76
C GLN A 9 -5.09 -9.92 -6.40
N THR A 10 -5.87 -9.98 -5.32
CA THR A 10 -5.34 -10.19 -3.97
C THR A 10 -4.80 -11.60 -3.83
N ASP A 11 -3.77 -11.74 -3.00
CA ASP A 11 -2.98 -12.96 -2.80
C ASP A 11 -2.22 -13.47 -4.04
N CYS A 12 -2.31 -12.75 -5.16
CA CYS A 12 -1.46 -13.00 -6.31
C CYS A 12 -0.03 -12.52 -6.03
N VAL A 13 0.94 -13.38 -6.38
CA VAL A 13 2.36 -13.07 -6.35
C VAL A 13 2.76 -12.46 -7.69
N TYR A 14 3.31 -11.25 -7.64
CA TYR A 14 3.82 -10.52 -8.78
C TYR A 14 5.34 -10.55 -8.81
N ARG A 15 5.90 -10.65 -10.02
CA ARG A 15 7.33 -10.47 -10.23
C ARG A 15 7.67 -8.98 -10.23
N TYR A 16 8.48 -8.56 -9.25
CA TYR A 16 9.01 -7.21 -9.12
C TYR A 16 10.49 -7.18 -9.51
N SER A 17 10.75 -7.00 -10.81
CA SER A 17 12.09 -6.95 -11.40
C SER A 17 12.49 -5.53 -11.79
N ARG A 18 13.78 -5.19 -11.62
CA ARG A 18 14.33 -3.94 -12.15
C ARG A 18 14.62 -4.04 -13.65
N ASP A 19 14.94 -5.23 -14.14
CA ASP A 19 15.50 -5.47 -15.47
C ASP A 19 14.44 -5.50 -16.59
N HIS A 20 13.17 -5.69 -16.23
CA HIS A 20 12.07 -5.82 -17.18
C HIS A 20 11.19 -4.56 -17.17
N GLY A 21 10.70 -4.14 -18.33
CA GLY A 21 9.82 -2.99 -18.51
C GLY A 21 8.34 -3.32 -18.21
N ALA A 22 7.45 -2.34 -18.39
CA ALA A 22 5.99 -2.51 -18.19
C ALA A 22 5.26 -3.03 -19.45
N ASP A 23 5.98 -3.16 -20.56
CA ASP A 23 5.55 -3.76 -21.83
C ASP A 23 5.49 -5.29 -21.76
N ILE A 24 6.21 -5.90 -20.83
CA ILE A 24 6.26 -7.35 -20.63
C ILE A 24 5.17 -7.75 -19.63
N HIS A 25 4.25 -8.63 -20.03
CA HIS A 25 3.12 -9.05 -19.19
C HIS A 25 3.51 -10.01 -18.06
N GLU A 26 4.45 -10.92 -18.32
CA GLU A 26 4.86 -12.00 -17.43
C GLU A 26 6.39 -12.09 -17.39
N VAL A 27 6.95 -12.30 -16.19
CA VAL A 27 8.39 -12.48 -15.98
C VAL A 27 8.56 -13.62 -14.97
N ASP A 28 9.43 -14.58 -15.28
CA ASP A 28 9.68 -15.76 -14.45
C ASP A 28 8.40 -16.57 -14.13
N GLY A 29 7.47 -16.67 -15.09
CA GLY A 29 6.20 -17.41 -14.92
C GLY A 29 5.14 -16.71 -14.07
N LEU A 30 5.38 -15.45 -13.68
CA LEU A 30 4.49 -14.69 -12.81
C LEU A 30 4.10 -13.33 -13.44
N PRO A 31 2.90 -12.80 -13.12
CA PRO A 31 2.50 -11.48 -13.59
C PRO A 31 3.53 -10.41 -13.22
N ASN A 32 3.94 -9.62 -14.21
CA ASN A 32 4.89 -8.54 -13.98
C ASN A 32 4.23 -7.40 -13.21
N PHE A 33 4.83 -6.99 -12.10
CA PHE A 33 4.34 -5.87 -11.30
C PHE A 33 4.29 -4.57 -12.11
N LYS A 34 5.35 -4.26 -12.87
CA LYS A 34 5.40 -2.99 -13.62
C LYS A 34 4.30 -2.92 -14.67
N HIS A 35 3.94 -4.05 -15.27
CA HIS A 35 2.82 -4.15 -16.21
C HIS A 35 1.46 -4.03 -15.52
N SER A 36 1.24 -4.85 -14.49
CA SER A 36 -0.04 -4.94 -13.77
C SER A 36 -0.43 -3.61 -13.08
N PHE A 37 0.58 -2.88 -12.60
CA PHE A 37 0.43 -1.61 -11.89
C PHE A 37 0.90 -0.41 -12.72
N ARG A 38 1.00 -0.56 -14.05
CA ARG A 38 1.39 0.50 -14.99
C ARG A 38 0.40 1.66 -14.95
N PRO A 39 0.81 2.94 -14.88
CA PRO A 39 -0.13 4.04 -15.00
C PRO A 39 -0.75 4.10 -16.41
N ARG A 40 -2.02 4.52 -16.48
CA ARG A 40 -2.73 4.77 -17.76
C ARG A 40 -2.07 5.87 -18.57
N ASP A 41 -1.68 6.98 -17.92
CA ASP A 41 -0.95 8.07 -18.56
C ASP A 41 0.56 7.79 -18.51
N PRO A 42 1.28 7.72 -19.65
CA PRO A 42 2.71 7.45 -19.68
C PRO A 42 3.57 8.58 -19.11
N SER A 43 3.04 9.81 -18.97
CA SER A 43 3.75 10.92 -18.31
C SER A 43 3.84 10.74 -16.80
N TRP A 44 3.00 9.88 -16.23
CA TRP A 44 2.99 9.59 -14.81
C TRP A 44 4.07 8.59 -14.44
N ASN A 45 4.82 8.90 -13.38
CA ASN A 45 5.84 7.98 -12.88
C ASN A 45 5.24 6.62 -12.49
N GLN A 46 5.94 5.55 -12.86
CA GLN A 46 5.64 4.18 -12.43
C GLN A 46 5.66 4.09 -10.90
N LEU A 47 4.68 3.40 -10.33
CA LEU A 47 4.66 3.08 -8.90
C LEU A 47 5.84 2.16 -8.55
N GLN A 48 6.55 2.46 -7.46
CA GLN A 48 7.77 1.74 -7.06
C GLN A 48 7.60 1.12 -5.67
N LEU A 49 8.16 -0.08 -5.49
CA LEU A 49 8.15 -0.82 -4.21
C LEU A 49 9.55 -0.94 -3.60
N GLU A 50 10.48 -0.03 -3.95
CA GLU A 50 11.85 -0.05 -3.41
C GLU A 50 11.93 0.34 -1.93
N ARG A 51 10.92 1.07 -1.43
CA ARG A 51 10.82 1.55 -0.05
C ARG A 51 9.73 0.79 0.70
N GLY A 52 9.84 0.75 2.02
CA GLY A 52 8.78 0.21 2.88
C GLY A 52 7.48 0.99 2.73
N ILE A 53 7.56 2.32 2.79
CA ILE A 53 6.42 3.23 2.56
C ILE A 53 6.75 4.10 1.35
N TYR A 54 5.85 4.12 0.37
CA TYR A 54 5.98 4.93 -0.83
C TYR A 54 4.64 5.53 -1.25
N ALA A 55 4.67 6.73 -1.82
CA ALA A 55 3.53 7.29 -2.50
C ALA A 55 3.98 8.08 -3.73
N PRO A 56 3.14 8.14 -4.79
CA PRO A 56 3.37 9.07 -5.89
C PRO A 56 3.22 10.53 -5.40
N ALA A 57 3.56 11.47 -6.28
CA ALA A 57 3.32 12.89 -6.06
C ALA A 57 1.84 13.16 -5.77
N GLU A 58 1.58 14.23 -5.03
CA GLU A 58 0.23 14.70 -4.74
C GLU A 58 -0.49 15.12 -6.02
N THR A 59 -1.78 14.83 -6.05
CA THR A 59 -2.70 15.24 -7.11
C THR A 59 -3.52 16.41 -6.60
N ARG A 60 -3.50 17.50 -7.35
CA ARG A 60 -4.23 18.74 -7.04
C ARG A 60 -5.39 18.87 -8.00
N HIS A 61 -6.59 19.03 -7.45
CA HIS A 61 -7.81 19.31 -8.21
C HIS A 61 -8.49 20.50 -7.53
N GLU A 62 -8.45 21.66 -8.18
CA GLU A 62 -8.88 22.94 -7.59
C GLU A 62 -8.17 23.15 -6.22
N ASP A 63 -8.92 23.39 -5.15
CA ASP A 63 -8.40 23.58 -3.79
C ASP A 63 -8.13 22.27 -3.03
N GLN A 64 -8.47 21.12 -3.61
CA GLN A 64 -8.27 19.82 -2.98
C GLN A 64 -6.91 19.22 -3.34
N VAL A 65 -6.19 18.77 -2.31
CA VAL A 65 -4.95 18.01 -2.45
C VAL A 65 -5.20 16.59 -1.96
N ARG A 66 -4.91 15.60 -2.81
CA ARG A 66 -5.01 14.19 -2.45
C ARG A 66 -3.76 13.43 -2.82
N ARG A 67 -3.57 12.31 -2.14
CA ARG A 67 -2.57 11.31 -2.53
C ARG A 67 -3.31 10.12 -3.13
N ALA A 68 -2.85 9.68 -4.30
CA ALA A 68 -3.61 8.68 -5.05
C ALA A 68 -3.64 7.31 -4.36
N VAL A 69 -2.52 6.92 -3.75
CA VAL A 69 -2.30 5.66 -3.05
C VAL A 69 -1.07 5.80 -2.16
N VAL A 70 -0.99 5.03 -1.07
CA VAL A 70 0.27 4.76 -0.36
C VAL A 70 0.56 3.27 -0.49
N LEU A 71 1.72 2.93 -1.04
CA LEU A 71 2.21 1.56 -1.14
C LEU A 71 2.96 1.21 0.15
N LEU A 72 2.54 0.14 0.80
CA LEU A 72 3.21 -0.46 1.94
C LEU A 72 3.86 -1.77 1.50
N ARG A 73 5.17 -1.89 1.62
CA ARG A 73 5.91 -3.12 1.38
C ARG A 73 6.45 -3.67 2.68
N SER A 74 5.93 -4.80 3.12
CA SER A 74 6.53 -5.63 4.16
C SER A 74 7.62 -6.52 3.59
N SER A 75 8.67 -6.77 4.37
CA SER A 75 9.78 -7.66 4.01
C SER A 75 9.97 -8.71 5.11
N PRO A 76 9.24 -9.83 5.06
CA PRO A 76 9.20 -10.80 6.15
C PRO A 76 10.56 -11.43 6.47
N TRP A 77 11.48 -11.51 5.49
CA TRP A 77 12.84 -12.05 5.62
C TRP A 77 13.79 -11.16 6.43
N LYS A 78 13.41 -9.90 6.69
CA LYS A 78 14.17 -8.99 7.55
C LYS A 78 13.83 -9.16 9.04
N ALA A 79 12.88 -10.03 9.36
CA ALA A 79 12.43 -10.32 10.72
C ALA A 79 12.59 -11.81 11.00
N GLY A 80 13.19 -12.17 12.13
CA GLY A 80 13.30 -13.56 12.56
C GLY A 80 14.65 -14.00 13.11
N SER A 81 15.52 -13.10 13.57
CA SER A 81 16.50 -13.50 14.60
C SER A 81 15.88 -13.30 15.99
N GLU A 82 16.39 -13.99 17.01
CA GLU A 82 15.99 -13.86 18.43
C GLU A 82 16.01 -12.39 18.96
N VAL A 83 16.55 -11.46 18.18
CA VAL A 83 16.84 -10.07 18.56
C VAL A 83 15.76 -9.06 18.09
N THR A 84 14.92 -9.37 17.09
CA THR A 84 13.90 -8.43 16.55
C THR A 84 12.46 -8.95 16.75
N PRO A 85 11.80 -8.67 17.89
CA PRO A 85 10.42 -9.13 18.14
C PRO A 85 9.37 -8.42 17.28
N TRP A 86 9.74 -7.32 16.62
CA TRP A 86 8.84 -6.50 15.80
C TRP A 86 8.85 -6.98 14.36
N ARG A 87 7.73 -7.55 13.93
CA ARG A 87 7.48 -7.98 12.55
C ARG A 87 6.09 -7.52 12.17
N ASP A 88 5.93 -7.03 10.94
CA ASP A 88 4.60 -6.73 10.43
C ASP A 88 3.72 -7.99 10.52
N ARG A 89 2.49 -7.81 10.99
CA ARG A 89 1.52 -8.90 11.13
C ARG A 89 0.38 -8.65 10.17
N PHE A 90 -0.09 -9.72 9.53
CA PHE A 90 -1.21 -9.70 8.61
C PHE A 90 -2.11 -10.88 8.99
N ASP A 91 -3.22 -10.58 9.66
CA ASP A 91 -4.25 -11.53 10.03
C ASP A 91 -5.34 -11.47 8.96
N SER A 92 -5.13 -12.23 7.88
CA SER A 92 -6.05 -12.26 6.75
C SER A 92 -7.47 -12.68 7.12
N PRO A 93 -7.70 -13.68 8.01
CA PRO A 93 -9.05 -14.03 8.47
C PRO A 93 -9.78 -12.89 9.18
N ASN A 94 -9.10 -12.13 10.04
CA ASN A 94 -9.74 -11.05 10.81
C ASN A 94 -9.69 -9.68 10.10
N GLY A 95 -9.00 -9.60 8.95
CA GLY A 95 -8.83 -8.35 8.22
C GLY A 95 -7.98 -7.33 8.96
N GLU A 96 -7.14 -7.77 9.89
CA GLU A 96 -6.30 -6.89 10.71
C GLU A 96 -4.84 -6.97 10.25
N ALA A 97 -4.15 -5.84 10.24
CA ALA A 97 -2.72 -5.82 10.01
C ALA A 97 -2.04 -4.80 10.90
N ARG A 98 -0.79 -5.08 11.27
CA ARG A 98 0.05 -4.17 12.03
C ARG A 98 1.35 -3.96 11.29
N TYR A 99 1.63 -2.70 10.94
CA TYR A 99 2.78 -2.30 10.13
C TYR A 99 3.72 -1.38 10.89
N PHE A 100 5.02 -1.66 10.86
CA PHE A 100 6.03 -0.83 11.52
C PHE A 100 6.66 0.18 10.57
N GLY A 101 6.79 1.41 11.06
CA GLY A 101 7.27 2.58 10.34
C GLY A 101 8.72 2.51 9.85
N ASP A 102 9.13 3.55 9.13
CA ASP A 102 10.43 3.63 8.48
C ASP A 102 11.53 4.30 9.31
N ASN A 103 11.32 4.53 10.61
CA ASN A 103 12.40 4.99 11.49
C ASN A 103 13.40 3.88 11.78
N LYS A 104 14.66 4.27 11.96
CA LYS A 104 15.79 3.39 12.28
C LYS A 104 16.72 4.08 13.25
N PHE A 105 17.43 3.29 14.05
CA PHE A 105 18.51 3.81 14.89
C PHE A 105 19.51 4.62 14.03
N GLY A 106 19.95 5.76 14.55
CA GLY A 106 20.93 6.63 13.87
C GLY A 106 20.38 7.46 12.71
N SER A 107 19.06 7.50 12.50
CA SER A 107 18.44 8.40 11.53
C SER A 107 18.64 9.88 11.89
N GLY A 108 18.73 10.20 13.18
CA GLY A 108 18.80 11.57 13.70
C GLY A 108 17.45 12.30 13.76
N ASP A 109 16.43 11.75 13.09
CA ASP A 109 15.08 12.30 13.03
C ASP A 109 14.20 11.73 14.16
N ARG A 110 13.20 12.52 14.57
CA ARG A 110 12.09 11.96 15.34
C ARG A 110 11.30 10.97 14.46
N PRO A 111 10.67 9.93 15.03
CA PRO A 111 9.97 8.94 14.22
C PRO A 111 8.88 9.56 13.32
N GLU A 112 8.20 10.61 13.78
CA GLU A 112 7.18 11.35 13.02
C GLU A 112 7.75 12.18 11.85
N GLU A 113 9.05 12.50 11.87
CA GLU A 113 9.72 13.30 10.82
C GLU A 113 10.23 12.44 9.68
N ARG A 114 10.34 11.13 9.90
CA ARG A 114 10.73 10.19 8.85
C ARG A 114 9.73 10.22 7.72
N ARG A 115 10.24 10.29 6.49
CA ARG A 115 9.41 10.50 5.29
C ARG A 115 8.23 9.52 5.24
N GLY A 116 8.44 8.22 5.41
CA GLY A 116 7.37 7.23 5.34
C GLY A 116 6.33 7.41 6.44
N ASN A 117 6.78 7.53 7.68
CA ASN A 117 5.93 7.79 8.84
C ASN A 117 5.10 9.06 8.67
N LYS A 118 5.74 10.17 8.27
CA LYS A 118 5.05 11.42 8.00
C LYS A 118 3.95 11.27 6.94
N LEU A 119 4.19 10.50 5.87
CA LEU A 119 3.16 10.26 4.84
C LEU A 119 1.89 9.61 5.42
N LEU A 120 2.03 8.71 6.40
CA LEU A 120 0.90 8.03 7.04
C LEU A 120 0.24 8.92 8.10
N LEU A 121 1.03 9.65 8.90
CA LEU A 121 0.53 10.60 9.89
C LEU A 121 -0.28 11.74 9.24
N ASP A 122 0.24 12.32 8.15
CA ASP A 122 -0.45 13.37 7.40
C ASP A 122 -1.79 12.88 6.81
N ALA A 123 -1.93 11.58 6.56
CA ALA A 123 -3.16 10.97 6.07
C ALA A 123 -4.12 10.52 7.19
N ALA A 124 -3.64 10.40 8.44
CA ALA A 124 -4.40 9.78 9.53
C ALA A 124 -5.73 10.47 9.83
N THR A 125 -5.76 11.81 9.76
CA THR A 125 -7.00 12.59 9.97
C THR A 125 -8.06 12.28 8.91
N GLN A 126 -7.66 11.95 7.68
CA GLN A 126 -8.58 11.59 6.60
C GLN A 126 -9.24 10.24 6.86
N PHE A 127 -8.57 9.33 7.56
CA PHE A 127 -9.14 8.01 7.89
C PHE A 127 -10.13 8.05 9.05
N THR A 128 -9.92 8.95 10.01
CA THR A 128 -10.75 9.08 11.22
C THR A 128 -11.80 10.19 11.13
N SER A 129 -11.88 10.89 9.99
CA SER A 129 -12.81 11.99 9.80
C SER A 129 -14.26 11.53 9.75
N SER A 130 -15.15 12.31 10.39
CA SER A 130 -16.60 12.21 10.22
C SER A 130 -17.09 12.81 8.90
N SER A 131 -16.28 13.62 8.23
CA SER A 131 -16.59 14.22 6.93
C SER A 131 -16.36 13.23 5.79
N ARG A 132 -17.42 12.95 5.03
CA ARG A 132 -17.36 12.18 3.78
C ARG A 132 -16.33 12.75 2.81
N ASP A 133 -16.26 14.07 2.69
CA ASP A 133 -15.36 14.74 1.74
C ASP A 133 -13.90 14.54 2.14
N GLU A 134 -13.58 14.60 3.43
CA GLU A 134 -12.23 14.30 3.92
C GLU A 134 -11.86 12.81 3.73
N ARG A 135 -12.78 11.89 4.03
CA ARG A 135 -12.58 10.46 3.77
C ARG A 135 -12.36 10.17 2.28
N SER A 136 -13.03 10.91 1.39
CA SER A 136 -12.86 10.75 -0.06
C SER A 136 -11.43 11.07 -0.53
N LEU A 137 -10.72 11.93 0.22
CA LEU A 137 -9.34 12.32 -0.04
C LEU A 137 -8.32 11.30 0.50
N ALA A 138 -8.70 10.47 1.48
CA ALA A 138 -7.83 9.48 2.10
C ALA A 138 -7.15 8.58 1.04
N PRO A 139 -5.82 8.39 1.08
CA PRO A 139 -5.15 7.51 0.15
C PRO A 139 -5.39 6.04 0.52
N PRO A 140 -5.83 5.17 -0.40
CA PRO A 140 -5.83 3.74 -0.12
C PRO A 140 -4.43 3.25 0.22
N LEU A 141 -4.32 2.44 1.28
CA LEU A 141 -3.06 1.81 1.68
C LEU A 141 -2.95 0.46 0.97
N ALA A 142 -2.21 0.41 -0.13
CA ALA A 142 -2.01 -0.81 -0.89
C ALA A 142 -0.86 -1.64 -0.30
N VAL A 143 -1.20 -2.82 0.22
CA VAL A 143 -0.30 -3.67 1.01
C VAL A 143 0.34 -4.73 0.13
N PHE A 144 1.67 -4.80 0.19
CA PHE A 144 2.51 -5.77 -0.50
C PHE A 144 3.39 -6.50 0.49
N ILE A 145 3.47 -7.81 0.37
CA ILE A 145 4.29 -8.66 1.23
C ILE A 145 5.37 -9.30 0.36
N GLY A 146 6.64 -9.11 0.71
CA GLY A 146 7.74 -9.74 -0.03
C GLY A 146 7.64 -11.25 0.06
N GLU A 147 7.69 -11.94 -1.09
CA GLU A 147 7.67 -13.41 -1.19
C GLU A 147 9.05 -13.93 -1.64
N ALA A 148 9.36 -15.17 -1.27
CA ALA A 148 10.44 -15.92 -1.91
C ALA A 148 9.87 -16.55 -3.19
N GLY A 149 10.71 -16.75 -4.19
CA GLY A 149 10.29 -17.33 -5.45
C GLY A 149 11.42 -18.10 -6.12
N ILE A 150 11.23 -18.44 -7.39
CA ILE A 150 12.19 -19.21 -8.17
C ILE A 150 12.57 -18.38 -9.40
N ILE A 151 13.88 -18.26 -9.67
CA ILE A 151 14.43 -17.64 -10.88
C ILE A 151 15.41 -18.65 -11.48
N ASP A 152 15.24 -19.00 -12.75
CA ASP A 152 16.09 -19.98 -13.47
C ASP A 152 16.29 -21.29 -12.70
N GLY A 153 15.21 -21.80 -12.08
CA GLY A 153 15.22 -23.04 -11.28
C GLY A 153 15.92 -22.93 -9.92
N ARG A 154 16.34 -21.73 -9.50
CA ARG A 154 16.98 -21.48 -8.19
C ARG A 154 16.09 -20.66 -7.28
N SER A 155 16.06 -21.03 -6.00
CA SER A 155 15.35 -20.24 -4.98
C SER A 155 15.97 -18.84 -4.87
N SER A 156 15.12 -17.81 -4.89
CA SER A 156 15.48 -16.42 -4.70
C SER A 156 14.65 -15.81 -3.56
N PRO A 157 15.29 -15.24 -2.52
CA PRO A 157 14.58 -14.64 -1.39
C PRO A 157 14.00 -13.24 -1.71
N LYS A 158 14.19 -12.75 -2.93
CA LYS A 158 13.83 -11.37 -3.35
C LYS A 158 13.30 -11.36 -4.77
N GLY A 159 12.62 -10.27 -5.11
CA GLY A 159 12.11 -10.02 -6.46
C GLY A 159 10.65 -10.41 -6.67
N PHE A 160 9.97 -10.85 -5.62
CA PHE A 160 8.57 -11.25 -5.64
C PHE A 160 7.80 -10.51 -4.56
N VAL A 161 6.57 -10.12 -4.86
CA VAL A 161 5.67 -9.44 -3.94
C VAL A 161 4.26 -9.96 -4.10
N ARG A 162 3.63 -10.38 -3.01
CA ARG A 162 2.20 -10.68 -2.97
C ARG A 162 1.42 -9.41 -2.70
N PHE A 163 0.38 -9.15 -3.49
CA PHE A 163 -0.56 -8.07 -3.21
C PHE A 163 -1.59 -8.55 -2.18
N ALA A 164 -1.53 -8.05 -0.95
CA ALA A 164 -2.42 -8.47 0.13
C ALA A 164 -3.77 -7.74 0.11
N GLY A 165 -3.88 -6.64 -0.64
CA GLY A 165 -5.11 -5.86 -0.77
C GLY A 165 -4.93 -4.39 -0.38
N ILE A 166 -6.06 -3.74 -0.09
CA ILE A 166 -6.12 -2.34 0.34
C ILE A 166 -6.54 -2.30 1.80
N ALA A 167 -5.96 -1.38 2.57
CA ALA A 167 -6.29 -1.16 3.97
C ALA A 167 -6.65 0.30 4.27
N LEU A 168 -7.32 0.47 5.40
CA LEU A 168 -7.52 1.73 6.11
C LEU A 168 -6.50 1.85 7.24
N LEU A 169 -6.15 3.08 7.60
CA LEU A 169 -5.39 3.36 8.83
C LEU A 169 -6.36 3.52 10.00
N GLU A 170 -6.19 2.74 11.07
CA GLU A 170 -7.08 2.80 12.23
C GLU A 170 -6.48 3.66 13.34
N SER A 171 -5.21 3.38 13.65
CA SER A 171 -4.51 3.95 14.78
C SER A 171 -3.01 3.97 14.51
N HIS A 172 -2.29 4.68 15.36
CA HIS A 172 -0.84 4.57 15.42
C HIS A 172 -0.36 4.82 16.85
N GLU A 173 0.80 4.26 17.19
CA GLU A 173 1.47 4.52 18.45
C GLU A 173 2.99 4.55 18.30
N VAL A 174 3.65 5.29 19.19
CA VAL A 174 5.12 5.27 19.29
C VAL A 174 5.55 4.00 20.00
N VAL A 175 6.46 3.25 19.38
CA VAL A 175 7.00 2.00 19.90
C VAL A 175 8.52 2.09 20.04
N ARG A 176 9.06 1.51 21.11
CA ARG A 176 10.51 1.35 21.29
C ARG A 176 10.96 0.07 20.60
N GLN A 177 11.84 0.19 19.62
CA GLN A 177 12.46 -0.93 18.90
C GLN A 177 13.95 -1.04 19.18
N HIS A 178 14.53 -2.21 18.91
CA HIS A 178 15.96 -2.44 18.95
C HIS A 178 16.46 -2.83 17.56
N ASP A 179 17.62 -2.31 17.16
CA ASP A 179 18.28 -2.76 15.94
C ASP A 179 19.03 -4.08 16.17
N ASN A 180 19.66 -4.61 15.11
CA ASN A 180 20.40 -5.87 15.18
C ASN A 180 21.61 -5.84 16.14
N SER A 181 22.02 -4.65 16.60
CA SER A 181 23.08 -4.45 17.58
C SER A 181 22.53 -4.20 19.00
N GLY A 182 21.22 -4.35 19.20
CA GLY A 182 20.55 -4.14 20.49
C GLY A 182 20.33 -2.68 20.86
N ARG A 183 20.53 -1.73 19.94
CA ARG A 183 20.40 -0.30 20.24
C ARG A 183 18.95 0.13 20.12
N ALA A 184 18.45 0.78 21.17
CA ALA A 184 17.08 1.23 21.25
C ALA A 184 16.84 2.49 20.39
N PHE A 185 15.71 2.53 19.69
CA PHE A 185 15.21 3.71 18.95
C PHE A 185 13.68 3.73 18.98
N ASP A 186 13.08 4.90 18.77
CA ASP A 186 11.62 5.02 18.69
C ASP A 186 11.18 4.88 17.23
N ASN A 187 10.05 4.24 17.00
CA ASN A 187 9.42 4.15 15.69
C ASN A 187 7.90 4.25 15.86
N LEU A 188 7.15 4.16 14.77
CA LEU A 188 5.70 4.06 14.82
C LEU A 188 5.25 2.64 14.49
N ALA A 189 4.22 2.18 15.18
CA ALA A 189 3.40 1.05 14.76
C ALA A 189 2.04 1.60 14.30
N PHE A 190 1.55 1.08 13.18
CA PHE A 190 0.28 1.45 12.57
C PHE A 190 -0.63 0.24 12.55
N ASP A 191 -1.81 0.35 13.16
CA ASP A 191 -2.84 -0.67 13.04
C ASP A 191 -3.70 -0.34 11.82
N LEU A 192 -3.90 -1.36 10.98
CA LEU A 192 -4.54 -1.27 9.68
C LEU A 192 -5.72 -2.24 9.63
N ARG A 193 -6.81 -1.82 8.98
CA ARG A 193 -7.95 -2.68 8.68
C ARG A 193 -8.06 -2.91 7.19
N MET A 194 -7.94 -4.16 6.77
CA MET A 194 -8.05 -4.58 5.38
C MET A 194 -9.50 -4.39 4.91
N CYS A 195 -9.67 -3.78 3.73
CA CYS A 195 -10.98 -3.69 3.10
C CYS A 195 -11.42 -5.08 2.65
N PRO A 196 -12.58 -5.59 3.10
CA PRO A 196 -13.12 -6.84 2.57
C PRO A 196 -13.39 -6.66 1.07
N LEU A 197 -12.99 -7.66 0.30
CA LEU A 197 -13.34 -7.78 -1.11
C LEU A 197 -14.35 -8.91 -1.24
N ASP A 198 -15.20 -8.84 -2.26
CA ASP A 198 -16.09 -9.94 -2.60
C ASP A 198 -15.27 -11.23 -2.78
N GLU A 199 -15.56 -12.22 -1.93
CA GLU A 199 -14.87 -13.52 -1.84
C GLU A 199 -14.83 -14.23 -3.20
N SER A 200 -15.81 -13.96 -4.07
CA SER A 200 -15.92 -14.61 -5.38
C SER A 200 -14.94 -14.07 -6.43
N ALA A 201 -14.33 -12.90 -6.21
CA ALA A 201 -13.43 -12.29 -7.19
C ALA A 201 -12.06 -11.86 -6.64
N GLY A 202 -11.94 -11.40 -5.38
CA GLY A 202 -10.64 -10.97 -4.81
C GLY A 202 -9.87 -9.97 -5.70
N ARG A 203 -10.58 -9.11 -6.42
CA ARG A 203 -10.01 -8.22 -7.46
C ARG A 203 -10.31 -6.76 -7.21
N ILE A 204 -9.40 -5.91 -7.66
CA ILE A 204 -9.53 -4.46 -7.60
C ILE A 204 -9.26 -3.89 -9.00
N ASP A 205 -10.13 -3.01 -9.49
CA ASP A 205 -9.85 -2.28 -10.74
C ASP A 205 -8.81 -1.20 -10.44
N TRP A 206 -7.56 -1.44 -10.83
CA TRP A 206 -6.45 -0.53 -10.60
C TRP A 206 -6.56 0.77 -11.40
N ASN A 207 -7.51 0.89 -12.34
CA ASN A 207 -7.85 2.19 -12.92
C ASN A 207 -8.40 3.16 -11.87
N TRP A 208 -8.92 2.67 -10.73
CA TRP A 208 -9.25 3.50 -9.58
C TRP A 208 -8.07 4.37 -9.13
N ILE A 209 -6.87 3.79 -9.01
CA ILE A 209 -5.68 4.53 -8.60
C ILE A 209 -5.30 5.56 -9.67
N ASP A 210 -5.48 5.24 -10.95
CA ASP A 210 -5.24 6.20 -12.03
C ASP A 210 -6.23 7.36 -12.02
N ASP A 211 -7.52 7.10 -11.78
CA ASP A 211 -8.51 8.16 -11.62
C ASP A 211 -8.17 9.04 -10.40
N ARG A 212 -7.61 8.46 -9.34
CA ARG A 212 -7.09 9.22 -8.19
C ARG A 212 -5.80 10.00 -8.49
N ARG A 213 -5.04 9.67 -9.53
CA ARG A 213 -3.85 10.42 -9.98
C ARG A 213 -4.18 11.55 -10.95
N ASP A 214 -5.38 11.54 -11.52
CA ASP A 214 -5.79 12.49 -12.56
C ASP A 214 -6.23 13.83 -11.96
N PRO A 215 -5.50 14.94 -12.19
CA PRO A 215 -5.87 16.25 -11.65
C PRO A 215 -7.15 16.81 -12.27
N ALA A 216 -7.65 16.25 -13.39
CA ALA A 216 -8.92 16.66 -13.99
C ALA A 216 -10.13 16.02 -13.29
N ILE A 217 -9.92 15.05 -12.40
CA ILE A 217 -10.99 14.30 -11.74
C ILE A 217 -11.07 14.69 -10.25
N ALA A 218 -12.27 15.07 -9.81
CA ALA A 218 -12.57 15.33 -8.39
C ALA A 218 -12.48 14.05 -7.56
N ALA A 219 -12.16 14.16 -6.27
CA ALA A 219 -11.99 13.00 -5.38
C ALA A 219 -13.25 12.10 -5.30
N SER A 220 -14.44 12.72 -5.29
CA SER A 220 -15.73 12.03 -5.29
C SER A 220 -15.93 11.14 -6.52
N VAL A 221 -15.49 11.60 -7.70
CA VAL A 221 -15.56 10.86 -8.96
C VAL A 221 -14.44 9.82 -9.06
N ALA A 222 -13.26 10.16 -8.57
CA ALA A 222 -12.10 9.26 -8.61
C ALA A 222 -12.35 7.94 -7.88
N ASN A 223 -13.23 7.91 -6.87
CA ASN A 223 -13.55 6.71 -6.11
C ASN A 223 -14.65 5.82 -6.73
N LEU A 224 -15.23 6.16 -7.88
CA LEU A 224 -16.31 5.37 -8.50
C LEU A 224 -15.91 3.93 -8.85
N ARG A 225 -14.63 3.70 -9.17
CA ARG A 225 -14.07 2.37 -9.46
C ARG A 225 -13.51 1.64 -8.24
N ALA A 226 -13.56 2.26 -7.06
CA ALA A 226 -13.06 1.65 -5.84
C ALA A 226 -13.90 0.42 -5.46
N PRO A 227 -13.32 -0.55 -4.74
CA PRO A 227 -14.06 -1.67 -4.16
C PRO A 227 -15.27 -1.17 -3.36
N PHE A 228 -16.33 -1.99 -3.31
CA PHE A 228 -17.54 -1.64 -2.58
C PHE A 228 -17.24 -1.25 -1.14
N ALA A 229 -16.41 -2.03 -0.42
CA ALA A 229 -16.04 -1.73 0.96
C ALA A 229 -15.38 -0.36 1.14
N TRP A 230 -14.52 0.06 0.20
CA TRP A 230 -13.92 1.39 0.23
C TRP A 230 -14.98 2.48 0.01
N ARG A 231 -15.84 2.32 -0.99
CA ARG A 231 -16.91 3.30 -1.26
C ARG A 231 -17.87 3.40 -0.08
N TYR A 232 -18.25 2.26 0.49
CA TYR A 232 -19.09 2.20 1.69
C TYR A 232 -18.45 2.95 2.86
N TRP A 233 -17.16 2.71 3.13
CA TRP A 233 -16.42 3.43 4.17
C TRP A 233 -16.32 4.94 3.90
N VAL A 234 -16.09 5.38 2.66
CA VAL A 234 -16.12 6.82 2.34
C VAL A 234 -17.48 7.42 2.71
N GLU A 235 -18.58 6.71 2.46
CA GLU A 235 -19.92 7.20 2.77
C GLU A 235 -20.26 7.16 4.27
N THR A 236 -19.95 6.07 4.96
CA THR A 236 -20.44 5.80 6.31
C THR A 236 -19.42 6.04 7.42
N GLY A 237 -18.12 6.00 7.09
CA GLY A 237 -17.04 5.94 8.06
C GLY A 237 -16.75 4.54 8.60
N GLU A 238 -17.49 3.53 8.17
CA GLU A 238 -17.38 2.14 8.63
C GLU A 238 -17.12 1.19 7.45
N LEU A 239 -16.35 0.12 7.66
CA LEU A 239 -16.31 -0.96 6.67
C LEU A 239 -17.61 -1.78 6.76
N PRO A 240 -18.07 -2.38 5.64
CA PRO A 240 -19.20 -3.29 5.69
C PRO A 240 -18.83 -4.51 6.54
N ALA A 241 -19.83 -5.10 7.21
CA ALA A 241 -19.66 -6.39 7.86
C ALA A 241 -19.30 -7.46 6.82
N SER A 242 -18.33 -8.32 7.19
CA SER A 242 -17.94 -9.50 6.42
C SER A 242 -19.05 -10.54 6.37
#